data_AF-A0A432RQI1-F1
#
_entry.id   AF-A0A432RQI1-F1
#
_cell.length_a   1.000
_cell.length_b   1.000
_cell.length_c   1.000
_cell.angle_alpha   90.00
_cell.angle_beta   90.00
_cell.angle_gamma   90.00
#
_symmetry.space_group_name_H-M   'P 1'
#
loop_
_entity.id
_entity.type
_entity.pdbx_description
1 polymer ?
#
loop_
_entity_poly.entity_id
_entity_poly.type
_entity_poly.pdbx_seq_one_letter_code
_entity_poly.pdbx_strand_id
1 'polypeptide(L)'
;TEAGFHRVRIGCQARALENQCYVVQSPTVGHAPWSEAVDINTGRASIYTPVDYGFPDNGILAQGDTDDAGWVFATVDLAETARIRDEGQVFNYRDWPKQFELKGPEG
;
A
#
# COMPACT_ATOMS: atom_id res chain seq x y z
N THR A 1 14.11 10.10 7.95
CA THR A 1 15.02 8.97 8.28
C THR A 1 14.56 7.70 7.58
N GLU A 2 15.46 6.76 7.33
CA GLU A 2 15.16 5.47 6.68
C GLU A 2 14.06 4.69 7.41
N ALA A 3 14.13 4.62 8.75
CA ALA A 3 13.09 4.01 9.56
C ALA A 3 11.71 4.68 9.39
N GLY A 4 11.66 6.01 9.17
CA GLY A 4 10.42 6.73 8.89
C GLY A 4 9.80 6.30 7.55
N PHE A 5 10.62 6.24 6.50
CA PHE A 5 10.19 5.76 5.18
C PHE A 5 9.63 4.32 5.26
N HIS A 6 10.35 3.41 5.93
CA HIS A 6 9.91 2.02 6.03
C HIS A 6 8.60 1.85 6.81
N ARG A 7 8.37 2.61 7.89
CA ARG A 7 7.09 2.56 8.61
C ARG A 7 5.90 2.93 7.71
N VAL A 8 6.06 3.98 6.90
CA VAL A 8 5.03 4.38 5.93
C VAL A 8 4.88 3.33 4.85
N ARG A 9 5.98 2.84 4.26
CA ARG A 9 5.96 1.81 3.22
C ARG A 9 5.25 0.53 3.68
N ILE A 10 5.62 0.00 4.84
CA ILE A 10 5.00 -1.21 5.41
C ILE A 10 3.51 -0.97 5.61
N GLY A 11 3.12 0.18 6.17
CA GLY A 11 1.73 0.55 6.33
C GLY A 11 0.96 0.67 5.01
N CYS A 12 1.60 1.14 3.93
CA CYS A 12 0.99 1.19 2.60
C CYS A 12 0.80 -0.20 2.01
N GLN A 13 1.81 -1.08 2.11
CA GLN A 13 1.72 -2.46 1.62
C GLN A 13 0.66 -3.26 2.38
N ALA A 14 0.62 -3.14 3.72
CA ALA A 14 -0.42 -3.77 4.53
C ALA A 14 -1.82 -3.30 4.13
N ARG A 15 -2.02 -1.98 3.93
CA ARG A 15 -3.31 -1.45 3.49
C ARG A 15 -3.73 -1.99 2.12
N ALA A 16 -2.81 -2.05 1.16
CA ALA A 16 -3.08 -2.56 -0.18
C ALA A 16 -3.51 -4.04 -0.15
N LEU A 17 -2.81 -4.84 0.67
CA LEU A 17 -3.11 -6.25 0.89
C LEU A 17 -4.44 -6.48 1.62
N GLU A 18 -4.61 -5.87 2.78
CA GLU A 18 -5.76 -6.12 3.68
C GLU A 18 -7.07 -5.61 3.10
N ASN A 19 -7.04 -4.45 2.45
CA ASN A 19 -8.24 -3.82 1.88
C ASN A 19 -8.45 -4.16 0.40
N GLN A 20 -7.58 -5.01 -0.17
CA GLN A 20 -7.54 -5.35 -1.59
C GLN A 20 -7.73 -4.09 -2.44
N CYS A 21 -6.79 -3.15 -2.38
CA CYS A 21 -6.84 -1.87 -3.09
C CYS A 21 -5.44 -1.38 -3.53
N TYR A 22 -5.40 -0.41 -4.43
CA TYR A 22 -4.15 0.29 -4.76
C TYR A 22 -3.83 1.34 -3.71
N VAL A 23 -2.55 1.47 -3.36
CA VAL A 23 -2.06 2.51 -2.43
C VAL A 23 -0.88 3.24 -3.05
N VAL A 24 -0.93 4.57 -3.06
CA VAL A 24 0.16 5.42 -3.56
C VAL A 24 0.89 6.05 -2.38
N GLN A 25 2.21 5.90 -2.33
CA GLN A 25 3.09 6.57 -1.40
C GLN A 25 3.92 7.60 -2.18
N SER A 26 3.78 8.88 -1.80
CA SER A 26 4.53 10.00 -2.39
C SER A 26 5.33 10.72 -1.29
N PRO A 27 6.48 10.18 -0.88
CA PRO A 27 7.32 10.82 0.12
C PRO A 27 8.05 12.03 -0.50
N THR A 28 8.31 13.04 0.32
CA THR A 28 9.33 14.05 -0.01
C THR A 28 10.73 13.43 0.12
N VAL A 29 11.70 13.92 -0.65
CA VAL A 29 13.09 13.48 -0.58
C VAL A 29 14.03 14.68 -0.59
N GLY A 30 15.23 14.51 -0.03
CA GLY A 30 16.27 15.53 -0.01
C GLY A 30 16.23 16.44 1.22
N HIS A 31 16.98 17.53 1.12
CA HIS A 31 17.19 18.49 2.20
C HIS A 31 16.28 19.70 2.06
N ALA A 32 15.56 20.02 3.12
CA ALA A 32 14.77 21.23 3.25
C ALA A 32 15.24 22.04 4.48
N PRO A 33 16.47 22.62 4.44
CA PRO A 33 17.04 23.32 5.59
C PRO A 33 16.25 24.58 5.98
N TRP A 34 15.38 25.04 5.09
CA TRP A 34 14.44 26.14 5.29
C TRP A 34 13.18 25.73 6.08
N SER A 35 12.99 24.45 6.40
CA SER A 35 11.84 23.92 7.13
C SER A 35 12.27 22.91 8.19
N GLU A 36 12.21 23.32 9.46
CA GLU A 36 12.56 22.46 10.61
C GLU A 36 11.67 21.21 10.71
N ALA A 37 10.42 21.27 10.21
CA ALA A 37 9.51 20.13 10.18
C ALA A 37 9.85 19.07 9.12
N VAL A 38 10.60 19.45 8.08
CA VAL A 38 10.91 18.61 6.92
C VAL A 38 12.38 18.19 6.93
N ASP A 39 13.27 19.10 7.34
CA ASP A 39 14.73 18.98 7.52
C ASP A 39 15.43 18.05 6.52
N ILE A 40 15.42 16.74 6.78
CA ILE A 40 15.96 15.72 5.89
C ILE A 40 14.94 14.60 5.71
N ASN A 41 14.49 14.42 4.47
CA ASN A 41 13.65 13.30 4.09
C ASN A 41 14.36 12.34 3.14
N THR A 42 14.00 11.08 3.30
CA THR A 42 14.49 9.98 2.48
C THR A 42 13.33 9.07 2.13
N GLY A 43 13.42 8.41 0.97
CA GLY A 43 12.45 7.45 0.53
C GLY A 43 12.40 7.34 -0.99
N ARG A 44 11.33 6.72 -1.48
CA ARG A 44 11.02 6.63 -2.90
C ARG A 44 9.52 6.61 -3.11
N ALA A 45 9.05 7.24 -4.17
CA ALA A 45 7.66 7.14 -4.58
C ALA A 45 7.35 5.70 -5.02
N SER A 46 6.17 5.20 -4.68
CA SER A 46 5.78 3.82 -4.98
C SER A 46 4.26 3.66 -5.06
N ILE A 47 3.81 2.73 -5.91
CA ILE A 47 2.42 2.32 -6.09
C ILE A 47 2.33 0.84 -5.72
N TYR A 48 1.51 0.53 -4.73
CA TYR A 48 1.33 -0.81 -4.19
C TYR A 48 -0.01 -1.41 -4.61
N THR A 49 -0.04 -2.73 -4.71
CA THR A 49 -1.21 -3.52 -5.13
C THR A 49 -1.58 -4.55 -4.06
N PRO A 50 -2.76 -5.18 -4.20
CA PRO A 50 -3.01 -6.48 -3.60
C PRO A 50 -1.97 -7.50 -4.06
N VAL A 51 -1.83 -8.61 -3.33
CA VAL A 51 -1.03 -9.77 -3.73
C VAL A 51 -2.00 -10.92 -3.98
N ASP A 52 -2.52 -10.97 -5.20
CA ASP A 52 -3.54 -11.94 -5.65
C ASP A 52 -3.41 -12.15 -7.16
N TYR A 53 -4.25 -13.01 -7.76
CA TYR A 53 -4.27 -13.27 -9.20
C TYR A 53 -4.31 -11.99 -10.02
N GLY A 54 -3.43 -11.89 -11.02
CA GLY A 54 -3.34 -10.72 -11.91
C GLY A 54 -2.47 -9.57 -11.37
N PHE A 55 -2.00 -9.65 -10.12
CA PHE A 55 -1.13 -8.64 -9.51
C PHE A 55 0.33 -9.11 -9.35
N PRO A 56 1.30 -8.18 -9.21
CA PRO A 56 2.68 -8.53 -8.92
C PRO A 56 2.84 -9.30 -7.59
N ASP A 57 3.66 -10.36 -7.60
CA ASP A 57 3.90 -11.22 -6.43
C ASP A 57 4.48 -10.46 -5.22
N ASN A 58 5.18 -9.35 -5.47
CA ASN A 58 5.76 -8.50 -4.42
C ASN A 58 4.86 -7.33 -3.99
N GLY A 59 3.68 -7.20 -4.60
CA GLY A 59 2.72 -6.12 -4.32
C GLY A 59 3.19 -4.72 -4.74
N ILE A 60 4.20 -4.60 -5.61
CA ILE A 60 4.73 -3.31 -6.08
C ILE A 60 4.43 -3.18 -7.58
N LEU A 61 3.51 -2.28 -7.93
CA LEU A 61 3.17 -1.98 -9.32
C LEU A 61 4.25 -1.13 -10.00
N ALA A 62 4.72 -0.12 -9.28
CA ALA A 62 5.74 0.80 -9.76
C ALA A 62 6.47 1.41 -8.57
N GLN A 63 7.76 1.71 -8.73
CA GLN A 63 8.55 2.45 -7.74
C GLN A 63 9.60 3.30 -8.46
N GLY A 64 9.86 4.47 -7.92
CA GLY A 64 10.97 5.32 -8.36
C GLY A 64 12.28 4.96 -7.66
N ASP A 65 13.32 5.73 -7.99
CA ASP A 65 14.62 5.62 -7.37
C ASP A 65 14.65 6.19 -5.95
N THR A 66 15.68 5.81 -5.18
CA THR A 66 15.82 6.25 -3.78
C THR A 66 16.38 7.65 -3.75
N ASP A 67 15.75 8.51 -2.97
CA ASP A 67 16.15 9.89 -2.75
C ASP A 67 16.26 10.71 -4.04
N ASP A 68 15.57 10.27 -5.10
CA ASP A 68 15.49 10.96 -6.37
C ASP A 68 14.12 11.62 -6.54
N ALA A 69 14.15 12.87 -6.96
CA ALA A 69 12.94 13.66 -7.16
C ALA A 69 12.38 13.38 -8.56
N GLY A 70 11.18 12.80 -8.62
CA GLY A 70 10.59 12.45 -9.90
C GLY A 70 9.16 11.98 -9.79
N TRP A 71 8.60 11.67 -10.96
CA TRP A 71 7.26 11.14 -11.10
C TRP A 71 7.29 9.62 -11.26
N VAL A 72 6.40 8.94 -10.56
CA VAL A 72 6.15 7.51 -10.75
C VAL A 72 4.74 7.35 -11.29
N PHE A 73 4.61 6.68 -12.43
CA PHE A 73 3.33 6.47 -13.11
C PHE A 73 3.05 4.98 -13.24
N ALA A 74 1.77 4.62 -13.14
CA ALA A 74 1.27 3.30 -13.51
C ALA A 74 -0.18 3.40 -13.98
N THR A 75 -0.59 2.45 -14.81
CA THR A 75 -2.02 2.24 -15.13
C THR A 75 -2.61 1.29 -14.10
N VAL A 76 -3.74 1.65 -13.52
CA VAL A 76 -4.45 0.82 -12.55
C VAL A 76 -5.71 0.25 -13.18
N ASP A 77 -5.95 -1.04 -12.95
CA ASP A 77 -7.19 -1.71 -13.33
C ASP A 77 -8.07 -1.90 -12.08
N LEU A 78 -9.14 -1.09 -12.01
CA LEU A 78 -10.10 -1.16 -10.92
C LEU A 78 -11.10 -2.31 -11.09
N ALA A 79 -11.32 -2.79 -12.32
CA ALA A 79 -12.16 -3.95 -12.57
C ALA A 79 -11.49 -5.21 -12.01
N GLU A 80 -10.16 -5.33 -12.16
CA GLU A 80 -9.42 -6.45 -11.59
C GLU A 80 -9.45 -6.43 -10.05
N THR A 81 -9.40 -5.24 -9.44
CA THR A 81 -9.60 -5.10 -7.98
C THR A 81 -10.99 -5.56 -7.55
N ALA A 82 -12.04 -5.22 -8.31
CA ALA A 82 -13.39 -5.69 -8.03
C ALA A 82 -13.51 -7.21 -8.17
N ARG A 83 -12.87 -7.79 -9.20
CA ARG A 83 -12.85 -9.23 -9.44
C ARG A 83 -12.22 -10.00 -8.27
N ILE A 84 -11.02 -9.62 -7.82
CA ILE A 84 -10.34 -10.35 -6.73
C ILE A 84 -11.05 -10.24 -5.37
N ARG A 85 -11.87 -9.19 -5.16
CA ARG A 85 -12.66 -9.06 -3.95
C ARG A 85 -13.78 -10.10 -3.87
N ASP A 86 -14.18 -10.69 -5.00
CA ASP A 86 -15.21 -11.74 -5.07
C ASP A 86 -14.60 -13.13 -5.35
N GLU A 87 -13.64 -13.20 -6.29
CA GLU A 87 -13.09 -14.42 -6.88
C GLU A 87 -11.59 -14.63 -6.61
N GLY A 88 -10.97 -13.81 -5.75
CA GLY A 88 -9.54 -13.87 -5.46
C GLY A 88 -9.10 -15.14 -4.71
N GLN A 89 -7.80 -15.27 -4.50
CA GLN A 89 -7.22 -16.31 -3.65
C GLN A 89 -7.52 -16.04 -2.17
N VAL A 90 -7.58 -14.77 -1.78
CA VAL A 90 -7.91 -14.33 -0.42
C VAL A 90 -9.16 -13.44 -0.42
N PHE A 91 -10.00 -13.60 0.60
CA PHE A 91 -11.33 -12.96 0.66
C PHE A 91 -11.46 -11.96 1.81
N ASN A 92 -10.37 -11.26 2.14
CA ASN A 92 -10.34 -10.31 3.26
C ASN A 92 -11.49 -9.29 3.19
N TYR A 93 -11.71 -8.70 2.01
CA TYR A 93 -12.75 -7.69 1.82
C TYR A 93 -14.16 -8.29 1.94
N ARG A 94 -14.41 -9.42 1.28
CA ARG A 94 -15.71 -10.10 1.28
C ARG A 94 -16.10 -10.63 2.66
N ASP A 95 -15.14 -11.21 3.36
CA ASP A 95 -15.38 -11.95 4.60
C ASP A 95 -15.32 -11.04 5.84
N TRP A 96 -14.90 -9.79 5.71
CA TRP A 96 -14.82 -8.82 6.81
C TRP A 96 -16.09 -8.73 7.68
N PRO A 97 -17.32 -8.67 7.12
CA PRO A 97 -18.53 -8.57 7.95
C PRO A 97 -18.79 -9.79 8.85
N LYS A 98 -18.26 -10.97 8.50
CA LYS A 98 -18.49 -12.23 9.24
C LYS A 98 -18.00 -12.17 10.69
N GLN A 99 -17.05 -11.29 11.00
CA GLN A 99 -16.56 -11.13 12.37
C GLN A 99 -17.64 -10.65 13.34
N PHE A 100 -18.66 -9.94 12.85
CA PHE A 100 -19.77 -9.44 13.66
C PHE A 100 -20.87 -10.51 13.86
N GLU A 101 -20.80 -11.62 13.13
CA GLU A 101 -21.75 -12.73 13.22
C GLU A 101 -21.35 -13.76 14.28
N LEU A 102 -20.06 -13.78 14.67
CA LEU A 102 -19.53 -14.69 15.67
C LEU A 102 -19.98 -14.28 17.07
N LYS A 103 -20.79 -15.12 17.72
CA LYS A 103 -21.07 -15.00 19.15
C LYS A 103 -19.94 -15.65 19.95
N GLY A 104 -19.46 -14.96 20.98
CA GLY A 104 -18.51 -15.52 21.94
C GLY A 104 -19.10 -16.75 22.65
N PRO A 105 -18.25 -17.62 23.24
CA PRO A 105 -18.74 -18.79 23.96
C PRO A 105 -19.73 -18.38 25.06
N GLU A 106 -20.84 -19.10 25.15
CA GLU A 106 -21.79 -18.94 26.25
C GLU A 106 -21.07 -19.36 27.55
N GLY A 107 -21.09 -18.46 28.54
CA GLY A 107 -20.47 -18.66 29.86
C GLY A 107 -21.31 -19.53 30.79
#